data_AF-A0A378XTT3-F1
#
_entry.id   AF-A0A378XTT3-F1
#
_cell.length_a   1.000
_cell.length_b   1.000
_cell.length_c   1.000
_cell.angle_alpha   90.00
_cell.angle_beta   90.00
_cell.angle_gamma   90.00
#
_symmetry.space_group_name_H-M   'P 1'
#
loop_
_entity.id
_entity.type
_entity.pdbx_description
1 polymer ?
#
loop_
_entity_poly.entity_id
_entity_poly.type
_entity_poly.pdbx_seq_one_letter_code
_entity_poly.pdbx_strand_id
1 'polypeptide(L)'
;MSRDITGRMLFIEGENGEPIPVSTKNPIPFGGGSGGGTITVDSITDATTTGKALVKATDAAAARTAIGAGTSSLTLGTGAGNAAAGNHTHVMANITDLATALNAKTNKSAFTALTPLADPATATTAQIATLLNSVVAALKA
;
A
#
# COMPACT_ATOMS: atom_id res chain seq x y z
N MET A 1 -13.28 0.58 67.38
CA MET A 1 -14.48 0.04 66.72
C MET A 1 -15.31 1.18 66.18
N SER A 2 -15.95 0.99 65.04
CA SER A 2 -16.74 2.02 64.36
C SER A 2 -18.17 2.09 64.90
N ARG A 3 -18.73 3.29 64.99
CA ARG A 3 -20.09 3.55 65.48
C ARG A 3 -20.94 4.24 64.42
N ASP A 4 -22.25 4.00 64.43
CA ASP A 4 -23.23 4.70 63.61
C ASP A 4 -23.49 6.13 64.14
N ILE A 5 -24.29 6.91 63.40
CA ILE A 5 -24.67 8.28 63.77
C ILE A 5 -25.45 8.39 65.09
N THR A 6 -25.98 7.27 65.59
CA THR A 6 -26.67 7.16 66.88
C THR A 6 -25.78 6.62 67.99
N GLY A 7 -24.48 6.41 67.72
CA GLY A 7 -23.50 5.92 68.68
C GLY A 7 -23.52 4.41 68.91
N ARG A 8 -24.31 3.64 68.15
CA ARG A 8 -24.32 2.16 68.21
C ARG A 8 -23.17 1.58 67.42
N MET A 9 -22.72 0.38 67.77
CA MET A 9 -21.68 -0.32 67.04
C MET A 9 -22.15 -0.66 65.63
N LEU A 10 -21.32 -0.41 64.62
CA LEU A 10 -21.59 -0.81 63.25
C LEU A 10 -21.20 -2.29 63.06
N PHE A 11 -22.06 -3.06 62.39
CA PHE A 11 -21.84 -4.48 62.09
C PHE A 11 -21.97 -4.74 60.60
N ILE A 12 -21.28 -5.77 60.12
CA ILE A 12 -21.52 -6.41 58.82
C ILE A 12 -22.08 -7.81 59.05
N GLU A 13 -22.89 -8.30 58.12
CA GLU A 13 -23.36 -9.69 58.15
C GLU A 13 -22.22 -10.62 57.76
N GLY A 14 -21.92 -11.59 58.62
CA GLY A 14 -20.97 -12.66 58.33
C GLY A 14 -21.56 -13.71 57.39
N GLU A 15 -20.71 -14.64 56.94
CA GLU A 15 -21.06 -15.72 55.99
C GLU A 15 -22.25 -16.59 56.45
N ASN A 16 -22.48 -16.67 57.76
CA ASN A 16 -23.58 -17.43 58.37
C ASN A 16 -24.66 -16.52 59.02
N GLY A 17 -24.70 -15.24 58.66
CA GLY A 17 -25.64 -14.26 59.23
C GLY A 17 -25.29 -13.76 60.64
N GLU A 18 -24.11 -14.12 61.17
CA GLU A 18 -23.63 -13.59 62.46
C GLU A 18 -23.17 -12.13 62.32
N PRO A 19 -23.52 -11.25 63.27
CA PRO A 19 -23.09 -9.85 63.23
C PRO A 19 -21.61 -9.72 63.58
N ILE A 20 -20.77 -9.30 62.64
CA ILE A 20 -19.34 -9.06 62.86
C ILE A 20 -19.09 -7.57 63.11
N PRO A 21 -18.49 -7.15 64.24
CA PRO A 21 -18.28 -5.74 64.52
C PRO A 21 -17.28 -5.12 63.54
N VAL A 22 -17.62 -3.95 63.02
CA VAL A 22 -16.71 -3.19 62.15
C VAL A 22 -15.57 -2.61 62.98
N SER A 23 -14.36 -2.96 62.59
CA SER A 23 -13.12 -2.52 63.25
C SER A 23 -12.01 -2.34 62.22
N THR A 24 -10.84 -1.87 62.65
CA THR A 24 -9.66 -1.79 61.77
C THR A 24 -9.17 -3.17 61.31
N LYS A 25 -9.44 -4.22 62.10
CA LYS A 25 -9.12 -5.61 61.75
C LYS A 25 -10.22 -6.29 60.94
N ASN A 26 -11.42 -5.72 60.94
CA ASN A 26 -12.58 -6.20 60.18
C ASN A 26 -13.32 -4.98 59.58
N PRO A 27 -12.75 -4.34 58.54
CA PRO A 27 -13.34 -3.18 57.92
C PRO A 27 -14.61 -3.56 57.15
N ILE A 28 -15.46 -2.57 56.85
CA ILE A 28 -16.51 -2.75 55.85
C ILE A 28 -15.88 -3.24 54.54
N PRO A 29 -16.37 -4.34 53.94
CA PRO A 29 -15.87 -4.78 52.64
C PRO A 29 -16.25 -3.72 51.62
N PHE A 30 -15.29 -2.91 51.19
CA PHE A 30 -15.47 -2.04 50.05
C PHE A 30 -15.56 -2.94 48.81
N GLY A 31 -16.78 -3.31 48.41
CA GLY A 31 -17.09 -4.10 47.22
C GLY A 31 -16.85 -3.38 45.89
N GLY A 32 -15.99 -2.36 45.89
CA GLY A 32 -15.51 -1.69 44.69
C GLY A 32 -14.01 -1.90 44.63
N GLY A 33 -13.56 -2.77 43.73
CA GLY A 33 -12.16 -3.08 43.55
C GLY A 33 -11.33 -1.80 43.55
N SER A 34 -10.43 -1.68 44.52
CA SER A 34 -9.29 -0.78 44.46
C SER A 34 -8.31 -1.29 43.38
N GLY A 35 -8.82 -1.46 42.16
CA GLY A 35 -8.07 -1.74 40.95
C GLY A 35 -7.76 -0.44 40.25
N GLY A 36 -7.33 0.59 40.99
CA GLY A 36 -6.70 1.80 40.46
C GLY A 36 -5.33 1.50 39.83
N GLY A 37 -5.18 0.34 39.19
CA GLY A 37 -4.09 0.07 38.28
C GLY A 37 -4.31 0.90 37.02
N THR A 38 -3.22 1.38 36.44
CA THR A 38 -3.25 1.99 35.12
C THR A 38 -3.90 1.01 34.14
N ILE A 39 -5.00 1.41 33.51
CA ILE A 39 -5.54 0.65 32.38
C ILE A 39 -4.59 0.86 31.22
N THR A 40 -3.91 -0.20 30.80
CA THR A 40 -3.00 -0.18 29.66
C THR A 40 -3.62 -0.90 28.48
N VAL A 41 -3.12 -0.61 27.28
CA VAL A 41 -3.51 -1.31 26.06
C VAL A 41 -3.24 -2.81 26.15
N ASP A 42 -2.29 -3.23 27.00
CA ASP A 42 -1.99 -4.65 27.23
C ASP A 42 -3.11 -5.40 27.98
N SER A 43 -4.00 -4.67 28.66
CA SER A 43 -5.19 -5.24 29.31
C SER A 43 -6.27 -5.67 28.31
N ILE A 44 -6.14 -5.34 27.02
CA ILE A 44 -7.07 -5.78 25.97
C ILE A 44 -6.59 -7.15 25.46
N THR A 45 -7.00 -8.21 26.16
CA THR A 45 -6.52 -9.58 25.94
C THR A 45 -6.82 -10.10 24.55
N ASP A 46 -7.97 -9.74 24.00
CA ASP A 46 -8.47 -10.25 22.72
C ASP A 46 -7.97 -9.42 21.51
N ALA A 47 -7.27 -8.31 21.77
CA ALA A 47 -6.67 -7.52 20.70
C ALA A 47 -5.41 -8.20 20.15
N THR A 48 -5.28 -8.15 18.83
CA THR A 48 -4.08 -8.61 18.13
C THR A 48 -2.87 -7.76 18.50
N THR A 49 -1.67 -8.30 18.27
CA THR A 49 -0.42 -7.55 18.44
C THR A 49 -0.42 -6.25 17.63
N THR A 50 -0.87 -6.30 16.37
CA THR A 50 -1.01 -5.13 15.49
C THR A 50 -2.01 -4.12 16.05
N GLY A 51 -3.18 -4.57 16.52
CA GLY A 51 -4.19 -3.69 17.12
C GLY A 51 -3.68 -2.97 18.36
N LYS A 52 -2.97 -3.70 19.24
CA LYS A 52 -2.33 -3.11 20.42
C LYS A 52 -1.23 -2.12 20.05
N ALA A 53 -0.39 -2.44 19.06
CA ALA A 53 0.65 -1.54 18.57
C ALA A 53 0.06 -0.25 17.98
N LEU A 54 -1.05 -0.34 17.23
CA LEU A 54 -1.74 0.82 16.68
C LEU A 54 -2.33 1.72 17.76
N VAL A 55 -2.98 1.16 18.79
CA VAL A 55 -3.55 1.94 19.90
C VAL A 55 -2.45 2.55 20.78
N LYS A 56 -1.29 1.90 20.90
CA LYS A 56 -0.11 2.43 21.60
C LYS A 56 0.64 3.54 20.83
N ALA A 57 0.37 3.72 19.54
CA ALA A 57 1.09 4.68 18.73
C ALA A 57 0.84 6.12 19.22
N THR A 58 1.92 6.86 19.45
CA THR A 58 1.88 8.24 19.95
C THR A 58 1.67 9.28 18.85
N ASP A 59 1.88 8.89 17.59
CA ASP A 59 1.78 9.74 16.42
C ASP A 59 1.45 8.94 15.15
N ALA A 60 1.25 9.68 14.06
CA ALA A 60 0.89 9.09 12.77
C ALA A 60 2.01 8.23 12.14
N ALA A 61 3.29 8.51 12.42
CA ALA A 61 4.39 7.72 11.89
C ALA A 61 4.45 6.35 12.59
N ALA A 62 4.37 6.34 13.92
CA ALA A 62 4.28 5.12 14.71
C ALA A 62 3.05 4.28 14.34
N ALA A 63 1.90 4.91 14.09
CA ALA A 63 0.69 4.24 13.66
C ALA A 63 0.86 3.56 12.29
N ARG A 64 1.47 4.25 11.31
CA ARG A 64 1.78 3.67 9.99
C ARG A 64 2.73 2.49 10.11
N THR A 65 3.80 2.61 10.91
CA THR A 65 4.72 1.52 11.18
C THR A 65 4.02 0.32 11.81
N ALA A 66 3.10 0.54 12.77
CA ALA A 66 2.35 -0.53 13.42
C ALA A 66 1.54 -1.39 12.44
N ILE A 67 1.00 -0.79 11.37
CA ILE A 67 0.24 -1.49 10.33
C ILE A 67 1.06 -1.83 9.08
N GLY A 68 2.37 -1.56 9.07
CA GLY A 68 3.24 -1.78 7.91
C GLY A 68 2.95 -0.86 6.72
N ALA A 69 2.29 0.27 6.94
CA ALA A 69 1.98 1.23 5.89
C ALA A 69 3.18 2.17 5.62
N GLY A 70 3.43 2.45 4.34
CA GLY A 70 4.34 3.52 3.93
C GLY A 70 3.70 4.91 4.00
N THR A 71 4.48 5.96 3.75
CA THR A 71 4.01 7.36 3.68
C THR A 71 3.42 7.76 2.32
N SER A 72 3.48 6.87 1.32
CA SER A 72 3.14 7.18 -0.08
C SER A 72 3.84 8.43 -0.60
N SER A 73 5.15 8.54 -0.37
CA SER A 73 5.98 9.68 -0.81
C SER A 73 6.39 9.62 -2.29
N LEU A 74 5.56 9.01 -3.15
CA LEU A 74 5.84 8.96 -4.58
C LEU A 74 5.65 10.35 -5.19
N THR A 75 6.70 10.87 -5.81
CA THR A 75 6.57 12.10 -6.59
C THR A 75 6.08 11.75 -7.98
N LEU A 76 4.92 12.30 -8.38
CA LEU A 76 4.41 12.15 -9.74
C LEU A 76 5.07 13.16 -10.68
N GLY A 77 5.47 12.75 -11.88
CA GLY A 77 6.09 13.65 -12.85
C GLY A 77 6.69 12.96 -14.06
N THR A 78 7.41 13.75 -14.86
CA THR A 78 8.09 13.31 -16.09
C THR A 78 9.60 13.14 -15.94
N GLY A 79 10.16 13.48 -14.76
CA GLY A 79 11.57 13.33 -14.45
C GLY A 79 11.99 11.87 -14.24
N ALA A 80 13.28 11.59 -14.43
CA ALA A 80 13.85 10.29 -14.11
C ALA A 80 13.74 10.02 -12.60
N GLY A 81 13.05 8.95 -12.21
CA GLY A 81 12.81 8.58 -10.80
C GLY A 81 11.45 8.99 -10.25
N ASN A 82 10.67 9.77 -11.00
CA ASN A 82 9.28 10.05 -10.67
C ASN A 82 8.37 8.91 -11.14
N ALA A 83 7.32 8.64 -10.38
CA ALA A 83 6.26 7.77 -10.86
C ALA A 83 5.45 8.52 -11.93
N ALA A 84 5.08 7.82 -13.00
CA ALA A 84 4.15 8.36 -13.98
C ALA A 84 2.73 8.40 -13.39
N ALA A 85 1.89 9.31 -13.89
CA ALA A 85 0.48 9.35 -13.52
C ALA A 85 -0.21 7.99 -13.81
N GLY A 86 -1.23 7.62 -13.03
CA GLY A 86 -1.91 6.33 -13.21
C GLY A 86 -2.55 6.12 -14.59
N ASN A 87 -2.86 7.21 -15.29
CA ASN A 87 -3.41 7.24 -16.65
C ASN A 87 -2.37 7.62 -17.72
N HIS A 88 -1.07 7.50 -17.42
CA HIS A 88 -0.03 7.85 -18.39
C HIS A 88 -0.09 6.93 -19.61
N THR A 89 0.31 7.49 -20.75
CA THR A 89 0.48 6.76 -22.01
C THR A 89 1.93 6.89 -22.46
N HIS A 90 2.46 5.82 -23.05
CA HIS A 90 3.75 5.88 -23.70
C HIS A 90 3.56 6.39 -25.13
N VAL A 91 4.05 7.61 -25.42
CA VAL A 91 4.19 8.06 -26.80
C VAL A 91 5.41 7.39 -27.42
N MET A 92 5.35 7.10 -28.72
CA MET A 92 6.40 6.39 -29.45
C MET A 92 7.79 7.04 -29.29
N ALA A 93 7.85 8.37 -29.25
CA ALA A 93 9.08 9.13 -29.05
C ALA A 93 9.79 8.83 -27.72
N ASN A 94 9.05 8.36 -26.70
CA ASN A 94 9.59 8.04 -25.38
C ASN A 94 10.09 6.59 -25.29
N ILE A 95 9.83 5.76 -26.30
CA ILE A 95 10.31 4.38 -26.35
C ILE A 95 11.66 4.40 -27.06
N THR A 96 12.72 4.48 -26.27
CA THR A 96 14.09 4.41 -26.78
C THR A 96 14.31 3.12 -27.55
N ASP A 97 15.10 3.20 -28.63
CA ASP A 97 15.47 2.08 -29.50
C ASP A 97 14.33 1.37 -30.25
N LEU A 98 13.07 1.84 -30.14
CA LEU A 98 11.96 1.23 -30.88
C LEU A 98 12.21 1.27 -32.39
N ALA A 99 12.66 2.42 -32.92
CA ALA A 99 12.98 2.56 -34.34
C ALA A 99 14.09 1.58 -34.77
N THR A 100 15.13 1.42 -33.95
CA THR A 100 16.22 0.48 -34.19
C THR A 100 15.72 -0.97 -34.20
N ALA A 101 14.91 -1.35 -33.21
CA ALA A 101 14.33 -2.68 -33.12
C ALA A 101 13.40 -2.99 -34.30
N LEU A 102 12.53 -2.05 -34.69
CA LEU A 102 11.66 -2.20 -35.86
C LEU A 102 12.48 -2.29 -37.16
N ASN A 103 13.52 -1.46 -37.30
CA ASN A 103 14.41 -1.50 -38.46
C ASN A 103 15.14 -2.83 -38.57
N ALA A 104 15.56 -3.44 -37.46
CA ALA A 104 16.21 -4.75 -37.44
C ALA A 104 15.25 -5.90 -37.77
N LYS A 105 13.95 -5.73 -37.50
CA LYS A 105 12.90 -6.72 -37.83
C LYS A 105 12.38 -6.58 -39.26
N THR A 106 12.51 -5.40 -39.84
CA THR A 106 12.21 -5.17 -41.24
C THR A 106 13.39 -5.70 -42.05
N ASN A 107 13.17 -6.51 -43.09
CA ASN A 107 14.21 -6.83 -44.08
C ASN A 107 14.48 -5.60 -44.98
N LYS A 108 14.75 -4.45 -44.34
CA LYS A 108 14.80 -3.14 -44.96
C LYS A 108 15.97 -3.07 -45.93
N SER A 109 17.06 -3.77 -45.65
CA SER A 109 18.21 -3.98 -46.53
C SER A 109 17.81 -4.45 -47.93
N ALA A 110 16.82 -5.36 -48.04
CA ALA A 110 16.36 -5.88 -49.31
C ALA A 110 15.54 -4.85 -50.12
N PHE A 111 14.86 -3.91 -49.44
CA PHE A 111 14.08 -2.85 -50.09
C PHE A 111 14.85 -1.54 -50.31
N THR A 112 15.86 -1.23 -49.48
CA THR A 112 16.66 0.00 -49.62
C THR A 112 17.58 -0.03 -50.83
N ALA A 113 17.90 -1.22 -51.37
CA ALA A 113 18.65 -1.38 -52.61
C ALA A 113 17.78 -1.17 -53.86
N LEU A 114 16.44 -1.06 -53.71
CA LEU A 114 15.54 -0.80 -54.83
C LEU A 114 15.64 0.67 -55.23
N THR A 115 15.95 0.92 -56.49
CA THR A 115 15.88 2.27 -57.05
C THR A 115 14.41 2.63 -57.29
N PRO A 116 13.86 3.67 -56.63
CA PRO A 116 12.48 4.08 -56.87
C PRO A 116 12.31 4.58 -58.31
N LEU A 117 11.09 4.51 -58.83
CA LEU A 117 10.72 5.23 -60.05
C LEU A 117 10.92 6.73 -59.84
N ALA A 118 11.62 7.39 -60.77
CA ALA A 118 11.87 8.82 -60.72
C ALA A 118 10.58 9.65 -60.75
N ASP A 119 9.59 9.22 -61.54
CA ASP A 119 8.22 9.73 -61.53
C ASP A 119 7.24 8.57 -61.79
N PRO A 120 6.33 8.25 -60.85
CA PRO A 120 5.34 7.21 -61.04
C PRO A 120 4.29 7.56 -62.10
N ALA A 121 4.05 8.84 -62.39
CA ALA A 121 3.04 9.28 -63.36
C ALA A 121 3.50 9.06 -64.81
N THR A 122 4.80 9.06 -65.07
CA THR A 122 5.38 8.86 -66.41
C THR A 122 6.10 7.53 -66.58
N ALA A 123 5.96 6.62 -65.62
CA ALA A 123 6.65 5.35 -65.65
C ALA A 123 6.14 4.45 -66.78
N THR A 124 7.06 3.88 -67.54
CA THR A 124 6.72 2.86 -68.53
C THR A 124 6.37 1.54 -67.84
N THR A 125 5.56 0.71 -68.50
CA THR A 125 5.25 -0.66 -68.06
C THR A 125 6.51 -1.51 -67.83
N ALA A 126 7.55 -1.31 -68.65
CA ALA A 126 8.84 -1.97 -68.48
C ALA A 126 9.53 -1.58 -67.16
N GLN A 127 9.58 -0.29 -66.83
CA GLN A 127 10.17 0.18 -65.56
C GLN A 127 9.40 -0.34 -64.34
N ILE A 128 8.07 -0.39 -64.41
CA ILE A 128 7.22 -0.94 -63.35
C ILE A 128 7.48 -2.44 -63.18
N ALA A 129 7.55 -3.21 -64.28
CA ALA A 129 7.81 -4.64 -64.23
C ALA A 129 9.19 -4.97 -63.64
N THR A 130 10.22 -4.17 -63.99
CA THR A 130 11.55 -4.29 -63.39
C THR A 130 11.51 -4.06 -61.89
N LEU A 131 10.91 -2.96 -61.43
CA LEU A 131 10.80 -2.67 -60.00
C LEU A 131 10.03 -3.76 -59.25
N LEU A 132 8.93 -4.26 -59.82
CA LEU A 132 8.14 -5.34 -59.22
C LEU A 132 8.95 -6.64 -59.09
N ASN A 133 9.69 -7.02 -60.12
CA ASN A 133 10.56 -8.21 -60.07
C ASN A 133 11.65 -8.06 -59.01
N SER A 134 12.24 -6.86 -58.87
CA SER A 134 13.23 -6.60 -57.82
C SER A 134 12.60 -6.67 -56.42
N VAL A 135 11.37 -6.17 -56.23
CA VAL A 135 10.61 -6.31 -54.97
C VAL A 135 10.36 -7.79 -54.65
N VAL A 136 9.93 -8.58 -55.63
CA VAL A 136 9.69 -10.02 -55.44
C VAL A 136 10.97 -10.76 -55.11
N ALA A 137 12.09 -10.41 -55.74
CA ALA A 137 13.40 -10.99 -55.42
C ALA A 137 13.85 -10.64 -54.00
N ALA A 138 13.69 -9.38 -53.60
CA ALA A 138 14.00 -8.89 -52.25
C ALA A 138 13.18 -9.59 -51.16
N LEU A 139 11.93 -9.93 -51.43
CA LEU A 139 11.05 -10.65 -50.51
C LEU A 139 11.37 -12.14 -50.36
N LYS A 140 12.04 -12.74 -51.35
CA LYS A 140 12.40 -14.17 -51.36
C LYS A 140 13.77 -14.46 -50.74
N ALA A 141 14.58 -13.43 -50.52
CA ALA A 141 15.92 -13.49 -49.94
C ALA A 141 15.88 -13.36 -48.42
#